data_AF-F2LX77-F1
#
_entry.id   AF-F2LX77-F1
#
_cell.length_a   1.000
_cell.length_b   1.000
_cell.length_c   1.000
_cell.angle_alpha   90.00
_cell.angle_beta   90.00
_cell.angle_gamma   90.00
#
_symmetry.space_group_name_H-M   'P 1'
#
loop_
_entity.id
_entity.type
_entity.pdbx_description
1 polymer ?
#
loop_
_entity_poly.entity_id
_entity_poly.type
_entity_poly.pdbx_seq_one_letter_code
_entity_poly.pdbx_strand_id
1 'polypeptide(L)'
;MKEMSKIFLVLLTTVIVILIIPQNSFAWGPSVHIGVSLASLEKLPDFLKILLASNLNEYLYGSLAPDFIVGKSLSEKDKHSHNWKIGFSLLKNAQNDREKAFAYGYLSHLAADSVAHGIMVKEMSNIKHLYIENLADSLCEKSYKELATKVINRYNASLDVQFKRKVDTVLFSFGVSKFIFKSIVKASAFSSGKRGFQKVLLNKKFIETFSVDFSQIKDYIELSKKFSIDVLTKEELSLVVKISAISE
;
A
#
# COMPACT_ATOMS: atom_id res chain seq x y z
N MET A 1 11.58 -37.23 -17.24
CA MET A 1 12.05 -35.82 -17.31
C MET A 1 10.99 -34.84 -17.81
N LYS A 2 10.35 -35.04 -18.98
CA LYS A 2 9.30 -34.14 -19.50
C LYS A 2 8.07 -34.01 -18.59
N GLU A 3 7.64 -35.09 -17.93
CA GLU A 3 6.48 -35.04 -17.03
C GLU A 3 6.75 -34.30 -15.72
N MET A 4 7.94 -34.51 -15.13
CA MET A 4 8.39 -33.75 -13.96
C MET A 4 8.48 -32.24 -14.25
N SER A 5 8.89 -31.86 -15.46
CA SER A 5 8.90 -30.46 -15.91
C SER A 5 7.49 -29.86 -16.00
N LYS A 6 6.50 -30.63 -16.48
CA LYS A 6 5.09 -30.17 -16.53
C LYS A 6 4.49 -30.05 -15.13
N ILE A 7 4.73 -31.02 -14.25
CA ILE A 7 4.27 -30.98 -12.85
C ILE A 7 4.90 -29.78 -12.12
N PHE A 8 6.19 -29.53 -12.33
CA PHE A 8 6.86 -28.35 -11.78
C PHE A 8 6.29 -27.05 -12.34
N LEU A 9 6.03 -26.97 -13.65
CA LEU A 9 5.44 -25.78 -14.26
C LEU A 9 4.00 -25.55 -13.77
N VAL A 10 3.22 -26.62 -13.62
CA VAL A 10 1.86 -26.55 -13.08
C VAL A 10 1.89 -26.13 -11.61
N LEU A 11 2.74 -26.73 -10.77
CA LEU A 11 2.90 -26.32 -9.38
C LEU A 11 3.38 -24.88 -9.26
N LEU A 12 4.35 -24.46 -10.08
CA LEU A 12 4.83 -23.08 -10.12
C LEU A 12 3.72 -22.14 -10.56
N THR A 13 2.97 -22.49 -11.60
CA THR A 13 1.84 -21.69 -12.10
C THR A 13 0.70 -21.65 -11.09
N THR A 14 0.41 -22.76 -10.40
CA THR A 14 -0.60 -22.86 -9.35
C THR A 14 -0.18 -22.07 -8.12
N VAL A 15 1.09 -22.10 -7.72
CA VAL A 15 1.63 -21.25 -6.64
C VAL A 15 1.57 -19.79 -7.05
N ILE A 16 1.97 -19.46 -8.28
CA ILE A 16 1.84 -18.10 -8.84
C ILE A 16 0.37 -17.68 -8.87
N VAL A 17 -0.55 -18.53 -9.32
CA VAL A 17 -1.98 -18.26 -9.37
C VAL A 17 -2.57 -18.15 -7.97
N ILE A 18 -2.16 -18.95 -6.99
CA ILE A 18 -2.60 -18.83 -5.58
C ILE A 18 -2.02 -17.57 -4.93
N LEU A 19 -0.81 -17.15 -5.30
CA LEU A 19 -0.20 -15.89 -4.85
C LEU A 19 -0.77 -14.66 -5.57
N ILE A 20 -1.30 -14.84 -6.79
CA ILE A 20 -1.89 -13.77 -7.63
C ILE A 20 -3.41 -13.68 -7.45
N ILE A 21 -4.09 -14.78 -7.10
CA ILE A 21 -5.50 -14.77 -6.69
C ILE A 21 -5.49 -14.00 -5.37
N PRO A 22 -5.93 -12.74 -5.36
CA PRO A 22 -5.96 -11.97 -4.13
C PRO A 22 -7.10 -12.58 -3.32
N GLN A 23 -6.77 -13.32 -2.26
CA GLN A 23 -7.74 -13.49 -1.19
C GLN A 23 -7.86 -12.13 -0.50
N ASN A 24 -8.82 -11.34 -0.99
CA ASN A 24 -9.32 -10.10 -0.42
C ASN A 24 -8.25 -9.07 -0.04
N SER A 25 -7.17 -8.92 -0.81
CA SER A 25 -6.17 -7.86 -0.61
C SER A 25 -6.42 -6.75 -1.64
N PHE A 26 -7.56 -6.11 -1.51
CA PHE A 26 -7.78 -4.81 -2.13
C PHE A 26 -6.90 -3.81 -1.36
N ALA A 27 -6.17 -2.92 -2.03
CA ALA A 27 -5.54 -1.72 -1.47
C ALA A 27 -5.06 -0.80 -2.60
N TRP A 28 -4.79 0.47 -2.29
CA TRP A 28 -4.10 1.31 -3.27
C TRP A 28 -2.70 0.75 -3.59
N GLY A 29 -2.24 0.99 -4.82
CA GLY A 29 -0.89 0.58 -5.19
C GLY A 29 0.22 1.43 -4.53
N PRO A 30 1.47 0.96 -4.52
CA PRO A 30 2.58 1.63 -3.86
C PRO A 30 2.83 3.05 -4.38
N SER A 31 2.57 3.32 -5.66
CA SER A 31 2.76 4.64 -6.27
C SER A 31 1.68 5.62 -5.82
N VAL A 32 0.45 5.14 -5.62
CA VAL A 32 -0.65 5.93 -5.06
C VAL A 32 -0.32 6.32 -3.62
N HIS A 33 0.16 5.37 -2.79
CA HIS A 33 0.56 5.68 -1.42
C HIS A 33 1.69 6.71 -1.34
N ILE A 34 2.69 6.63 -2.21
CA ILE A 34 3.74 7.66 -2.30
C ILE A 34 3.14 9.01 -2.67
N GLY A 35 2.30 9.06 -3.72
CA GLY A 35 1.67 10.30 -4.19
C GLY A 35 0.78 10.95 -3.12
N VAL A 36 -0.10 10.17 -2.49
CA VAL A 36 -0.97 10.62 -1.39
C VAL A 36 -0.15 11.13 -0.22
N SER A 37 0.91 10.41 0.17
CA SER A 37 1.75 10.79 1.30
C SER A 37 2.48 12.11 1.05
N LEU A 38 3.03 12.31 -0.15
CA LEU A 38 3.67 13.57 -0.55
C LEU A 38 2.68 14.73 -0.60
N ALA A 39 1.54 14.54 -1.27
CA ALA A 39 0.53 15.57 -1.42
C ALA A 39 -0.09 15.99 -0.06
N SER A 40 -0.11 15.07 0.91
CA SER A 40 -0.60 15.37 2.26
C SER A 40 0.29 16.37 3.00
N LEU A 41 1.61 16.41 2.72
CA LEU A 41 2.54 17.30 3.42
C LEU A 41 2.19 18.79 3.28
N GLU A 42 1.63 19.19 2.14
CA GLU A 42 1.38 20.60 1.81
C GLU A 42 0.49 21.31 2.85
N LYS A 43 -0.51 20.60 3.36
CA LYS A 43 -1.55 21.14 4.25
C LYS A 43 -1.37 20.74 5.72
N LEU A 44 -0.25 20.12 6.07
CA LEU A 44 0.05 19.81 7.47
C LEU A 44 0.49 21.08 8.23
N PRO A 45 0.24 21.13 9.55
CA PRO A 45 0.88 22.09 10.44
C PRO A 45 2.40 22.09 10.29
N ASP A 46 3.03 23.25 10.45
CA ASP A 46 4.46 23.43 10.15
C ASP A 46 5.38 22.48 10.93
N PHE A 47 5.06 22.20 12.20
CA PHE A 47 5.86 21.27 13.01
C PHE A 47 5.87 19.84 12.42
N LEU A 48 4.72 19.35 11.94
CA LEU A 48 4.64 18.04 11.28
C LEU A 48 5.31 18.08 9.92
N LYS A 49 5.09 19.15 9.15
CA LYS A 49 5.71 19.32 7.83
C LYS A 49 7.23 19.28 7.95
N ILE A 50 7.82 19.98 8.93
CA ILE A 50 9.27 19.98 9.18
C ILE A 50 9.74 18.57 9.59
N LEU A 51 9.05 17.92 10.54
CA LEU A 51 9.38 16.57 11.00
C LEU A 51 9.42 15.57 9.83
N LEU A 52 8.35 15.54 9.03
CA LEU A 52 8.17 14.59 7.94
C LEU A 52 9.07 14.91 6.74
N ALA A 53 9.23 16.18 6.38
CA ALA A 53 10.13 16.56 5.29
C ALA A 53 11.60 16.28 5.62
N SER A 54 12.01 16.47 6.88
CA SER A 54 13.37 16.17 7.34
C SER A 54 13.67 14.66 7.40
N ASN A 55 12.62 13.83 7.51
CA ASN A 55 12.70 12.36 7.58
C ASN A 55 11.88 11.71 6.45
N LEU A 56 11.92 12.31 5.26
CA LEU A 56 11.00 11.98 4.16
C LEU A 56 11.11 10.53 3.71
N ASN A 57 12.31 9.96 3.69
CA ASN A 57 12.47 8.56 3.25
C ASN A 57 11.81 7.60 4.23
N GLU A 58 11.88 7.87 5.52
CA GLU A 58 11.31 7.05 6.59
C GLU A 58 9.78 7.19 6.60
N TYR A 59 9.26 8.41 6.38
CA TYR A 59 7.83 8.66 6.16
C TYR A 59 7.28 7.89 4.95
N LEU A 60 7.91 8.01 3.80
CA LEU A 60 7.51 7.30 2.58
C LEU A 60 7.72 5.78 2.67
N TYR A 61 8.69 5.33 3.47
CA TYR A 61 8.87 3.91 3.74
C TYR A 61 7.76 3.36 4.63
N GLY A 62 7.33 4.14 5.64
CA GLY A 62 6.17 3.84 6.48
C GLY A 62 4.88 3.71 5.68
N SER A 63 4.68 4.54 4.66
CA SER A 63 3.48 4.49 3.82
C SER A 63 3.40 3.29 2.86
N LEU A 64 4.46 2.47 2.81
CA LEU A 64 4.47 1.20 2.10
C LEU A 64 4.47 0.00 3.04
N ALA A 65 4.74 0.21 4.34
CA ALA A 65 5.04 -0.86 5.27
C ALA A 65 3.88 -1.83 5.53
N PRO A 66 2.61 -1.39 5.65
CA PRO A 66 1.49 -2.31 5.84
C PRO A 66 1.41 -3.42 4.77
N ASP A 67 1.84 -3.15 3.55
CA ASP A 67 1.83 -4.10 2.43
C ASP A 67 3.03 -5.04 2.38
N PHE A 68 3.98 -4.92 3.31
CA PHE A 68 5.08 -5.88 3.38
C PHE A 68 4.60 -7.28 3.77
N ILE A 69 3.42 -7.40 4.39
CA ILE A 69 2.89 -8.66 4.90
C ILE A 69 2.05 -9.35 3.84
N VAL A 70 2.62 -10.38 3.23
CA VAL A 70 1.93 -11.26 2.28
C VAL A 70 1.05 -12.24 3.04
N GLY A 71 -0.20 -12.41 2.60
CA GLY A 71 -1.19 -13.24 3.29
C GLY A 71 -1.77 -12.59 4.54
N LYS A 72 -1.72 -11.25 4.64
CA LYS A 72 -2.27 -10.46 5.75
C LYS A 72 -3.72 -10.80 6.09
N SER A 73 -4.53 -11.22 5.12
CA SER A 73 -5.92 -11.67 5.33
C SER A 73 -6.06 -12.91 6.22
N LEU A 74 -4.98 -13.66 6.45
CA LEU A 74 -4.95 -14.80 7.37
C LEU A 74 -4.51 -14.41 8.79
N SER A 75 -4.12 -13.15 9.02
CA SER A 75 -3.68 -12.67 10.33
C SER A 75 -4.85 -12.47 11.28
N GLU A 76 -4.59 -12.61 12.58
CA GLU A 76 -5.55 -12.19 13.60
C GLU A 76 -5.85 -10.68 13.46
N LYS A 77 -7.10 -10.28 13.69
CA LYS A 77 -7.53 -8.87 13.48
C LYS A 77 -6.66 -7.87 14.25
N ASP A 78 -6.24 -8.18 15.48
CA ASP A 78 -5.42 -7.31 16.31
C ASP A 78 -3.95 -7.19 15.84
N LYS A 79 -3.48 -8.10 14.98
CA LYS A 79 -2.12 -8.11 14.43
C LYS A 79 -2.09 -7.97 12.90
N HIS A 80 -3.25 -7.71 12.29
CA HIS A 80 -3.36 -7.40 10.88
C HIS A 80 -2.58 -6.12 10.57
N SER A 81 -1.76 -6.12 9.52
CA SER A 81 -0.92 -4.97 9.18
C SER A 81 -1.71 -3.71 8.81
N HIS A 82 -3.02 -3.83 8.58
CA HIS A 82 -3.90 -2.68 8.31
C HIS A 82 -4.71 -2.25 9.55
N ASN A 83 -4.22 -2.57 10.75
CA ASN A 83 -4.87 -2.19 12.01
C ASN A 83 -4.33 -0.85 12.55
N TRP A 84 -5.25 0.09 12.79
CA TRP A 84 -4.97 1.40 13.40
C TRP A 84 -4.19 1.33 14.71
N LYS A 85 -4.49 0.34 15.58
CA LYS A 85 -3.79 0.15 16.86
C LYS A 85 -2.29 -0.07 16.67
N ILE A 86 -1.89 -0.73 15.56
CA ILE A 86 -0.47 -0.92 15.24
C ILE A 86 0.18 0.41 14.88
N GLY A 87 -0.46 1.21 14.01
CA GLY A 87 0.04 2.52 13.61
C GLY A 87 0.22 3.47 14.80
N PHE A 88 -0.78 3.59 15.67
CA PHE A 88 -0.68 4.40 16.87
C PHE A 88 0.30 3.82 17.89
N SER A 89 0.40 2.49 18.00
CA SER A 89 1.45 1.88 18.81
C SER A 89 2.84 2.19 18.28
N LEU A 90 3.07 2.25 16.97
CA LEU A 90 4.36 2.65 16.39
C LEU A 90 4.67 4.10 16.75
N LEU A 91 3.69 4.99 16.60
CA LEU A 91 3.85 6.42 16.89
C LEU A 91 4.16 6.68 18.37
N LYS A 92 3.39 6.05 19.28
CA LYS A 92 3.56 6.19 20.73
C LYS A 92 4.91 5.68 21.24
N ASN A 93 5.47 4.66 20.59
CA ASN A 93 6.74 4.05 21.01
C ASN A 93 7.95 4.56 20.23
N ALA A 94 7.78 5.51 19.31
CA ALA A 94 8.86 6.08 18.53
C ALA A 94 9.85 6.83 19.44
N GLN A 95 11.12 6.47 19.36
CA GLN A 95 12.21 7.00 20.19
C GLN A 95 12.93 8.18 19.55
N ASN A 96 12.72 8.40 18.25
CA ASN A 96 13.37 9.45 17.48
C ASN A 96 12.48 9.89 16.30
N ASP A 97 12.88 10.99 15.66
CA ASP A 97 12.10 11.61 14.59
C ASP A 97 11.98 10.74 13.32
N ARG A 98 12.95 9.86 13.07
CA ARG A 98 12.88 8.88 11.97
C ARG A 98 11.77 7.86 12.20
N GLU A 99 11.64 7.36 13.42
CA GLU A 99 10.59 6.42 13.81
C GLU A 99 9.22 7.08 13.86
N LYS A 100 9.13 8.32 14.33
CA LYS A 100 7.87 9.10 14.25
C LYS A 100 7.44 9.30 12.81
N ALA A 101 8.36 9.67 11.93
CA ALA A 101 8.09 9.83 10.51
C ALA A 101 7.60 8.51 9.89
N PHE A 102 8.25 7.38 10.20
CA PHE A 102 7.79 6.06 9.78
C PHE A 102 6.37 5.75 10.26
N ALA A 103 6.05 6.03 11.54
CA ALA A 103 4.72 5.79 12.09
C ALA A 103 3.65 6.68 11.45
N TYR A 104 3.94 7.96 11.19
CA TYR A 104 3.04 8.83 10.42
C TYR A 104 2.87 8.34 8.98
N GLY A 105 3.92 7.80 8.35
CA GLY A 105 3.83 7.16 7.05
C GLY A 105 2.85 6.00 7.04
N TYR A 106 2.97 5.15 8.06
CA TYR A 106 2.06 4.03 8.28
C TYR A 106 0.60 4.48 8.44
N LEU A 107 0.36 5.53 9.23
CA LEU A 107 -0.98 6.09 9.42
C LEU A 107 -1.55 6.71 8.13
N SER A 108 -0.70 7.36 7.31
CA SER A 108 -1.08 7.88 5.98
C SER A 108 -1.54 6.74 5.04
N HIS A 109 -0.85 5.60 5.07
CA HIS A 109 -1.26 4.41 4.33
C HIS A 109 -2.66 3.94 4.76
N LEU A 110 -2.88 3.72 6.06
CA LEU A 110 -4.17 3.27 6.58
C LEU A 110 -5.30 4.26 6.24
N ALA A 111 -5.01 5.55 6.27
CA ALA A 111 -5.97 6.58 5.92
C ALA A 111 -6.39 6.50 4.45
N ALA A 112 -5.42 6.30 3.54
CA ALA A 112 -5.70 6.08 2.13
C ALA A 112 -6.52 4.80 1.90
N ASP A 113 -6.16 3.71 2.54
CA ASP A 113 -6.83 2.42 2.38
C ASP A 113 -8.21 2.36 3.04
N SER A 114 -8.47 3.20 4.04
CA SER A 114 -9.84 3.36 4.56
C SER A 114 -10.79 3.98 3.52
N VAL A 115 -10.27 4.70 2.50
CA VAL A 115 -11.07 5.14 1.34
C VAL A 115 -11.30 3.99 0.38
N ALA A 116 -10.24 3.23 0.05
CA ALA A 116 -10.38 2.06 -0.81
C ALA A 116 -11.37 1.04 -0.20
N HIS A 117 -11.15 0.60 1.03
CA HIS A 117 -11.93 -0.47 1.66
C HIS A 117 -13.22 0.00 2.30
N GLY A 118 -13.22 1.18 2.91
CA GLY A 118 -14.38 1.68 3.64
C GLY A 118 -15.43 2.34 2.76
N ILE A 119 -15.04 2.81 1.57
CA ILE A 119 -15.90 3.62 0.69
C ILE A 119 -15.98 2.98 -0.70
N MET A 120 -14.86 2.86 -1.42
CA MET A 120 -14.86 2.39 -2.81
C MET A 120 -15.38 0.95 -2.95
N VAL A 121 -15.07 0.04 -2.02
CA VAL A 121 -15.58 -1.35 -2.02
C VAL A 121 -17.11 -1.43 -1.94
N LYS A 122 -17.78 -0.45 -1.31
CA LYS A 122 -19.25 -0.46 -1.18
C LYS A 122 -19.98 -0.14 -2.49
N GLU A 123 -19.27 0.47 -3.44
CA GLU A 123 -19.86 1.01 -4.68
C GLU A 123 -19.61 0.11 -5.89
N MET A 124 -18.80 -0.95 -5.78
CA MET A 124 -18.40 -1.78 -6.93
C MET A 124 -18.04 -3.22 -6.57
N SER A 125 -18.03 -4.10 -7.58
CA SER A 125 -17.59 -5.49 -7.42
C SER A 125 -16.09 -5.60 -7.18
N ASN A 126 -15.67 -6.66 -6.49
CA ASN A 126 -14.27 -6.97 -6.16
C ASN A 126 -13.33 -6.94 -7.37
N ILE A 127 -13.78 -7.44 -8.54
CA ILE A 127 -12.96 -7.46 -9.76
C ILE A 127 -12.78 -6.05 -10.32
N LYS A 128 -13.86 -5.24 -10.32
CA LYS A 128 -13.78 -3.84 -10.76
C LYS A 128 -12.89 -3.03 -9.82
N HIS A 129 -12.98 -3.29 -8.52
CA HIS A 129 -12.16 -2.65 -7.49
C HIS A 129 -10.66 -2.91 -7.73
N LEU A 130 -10.28 -4.18 -7.84
CA LEU A 130 -8.90 -4.57 -8.15
C LEU A 130 -8.39 -3.94 -9.44
N TYR A 131 -9.23 -3.89 -10.48
CA TYR A 131 -8.89 -3.25 -11.73
C TYR A 131 -8.63 -1.74 -11.55
N ILE A 132 -9.48 -1.04 -10.79
CA ILE A 132 -9.33 0.40 -10.51
C ILE A 132 -8.06 0.68 -9.71
N GLU A 133 -7.72 -0.12 -8.70
CA GLU A 133 -6.50 0.03 -7.91
C GLU A 133 -5.24 -0.07 -8.78
N ASN A 134 -5.17 -1.13 -9.60
CA ASN A 134 -4.07 -1.33 -10.53
C ASN A 134 -4.02 -0.23 -11.60
N LEU A 135 -5.17 0.20 -12.10
CA LEU A 135 -5.27 1.31 -13.05
C LEU A 135 -4.74 2.60 -12.41
N ALA A 136 -5.17 2.94 -11.20
CA ALA A 136 -4.73 4.13 -10.47
C ALA A 136 -3.20 4.14 -10.26
N ASP A 137 -2.62 3.04 -9.80
CA ASP A 137 -1.15 2.90 -9.66
C ASP A 137 -0.44 3.07 -11.00
N SER A 138 -1.03 2.51 -12.08
CA SER A 138 -0.47 2.62 -13.42
C SER A 138 -0.48 4.06 -13.95
N LEU A 139 -1.47 4.86 -13.56
CA LEU A 139 -1.64 6.28 -13.93
C LEU A 139 -0.75 7.22 -13.13
N CYS A 140 -0.20 6.79 -11.99
CA CYS A 140 0.72 7.60 -11.21
C CYS A 140 1.99 7.98 -11.98
N GLU A 141 2.52 9.15 -11.63
CA GLU A 141 3.76 9.67 -12.19
C GLU A 141 4.92 8.68 -12.03
N LYS A 142 5.81 8.67 -13.02
CA LYS A 142 7.03 7.85 -13.00
C LYS A 142 7.91 8.16 -11.78
N SER A 143 7.92 9.42 -11.36
CA SER A 143 8.63 9.91 -10.16
C SER A 143 8.21 9.16 -8.89
N TYR A 144 6.91 8.90 -8.71
CA TYR A 144 6.40 8.18 -7.53
C TYR A 144 6.82 6.71 -7.52
N LYS A 145 6.81 6.06 -8.69
CA LYS A 145 7.28 4.68 -8.87
C LYS A 145 8.78 4.52 -8.60
N GLU A 146 9.56 5.46 -9.10
CA GLU A 146 11.01 5.53 -8.85
C GLU A 146 11.29 5.78 -7.37
N LEU A 147 10.50 6.66 -6.72
CA LEU A 147 10.63 6.94 -5.30
C LEU A 147 10.25 5.74 -4.42
N ALA A 148 9.14 5.06 -4.73
CA ALA A 148 8.74 3.80 -4.08
C ALA A 148 9.88 2.77 -4.15
N THR A 149 10.47 2.62 -5.34
CA THR A 149 11.62 1.74 -5.57
C THR A 149 12.84 2.19 -4.78
N LYS A 150 13.13 3.49 -4.72
CA LYS A 150 14.25 4.03 -3.96
C LYS A 150 14.10 3.75 -2.47
N VAL A 151 12.94 4.04 -1.87
CA VAL A 151 12.73 3.91 -0.42
C VAL A 151 12.72 2.46 0.03
N ILE A 152 12.12 1.53 -0.74
CA ILE A 152 12.09 0.10 -0.42
C ILE A 152 13.48 -0.58 -0.52
N ASN A 153 14.41 0.03 -1.28
CA ASN A 153 15.78 -0.48 -1.42
C ASN A 153 16.75 0.07 -0.35
N ARG A 154 16.36 1.08 0.43
CA ARG A 154 17.20 1.63 1.51
C ARG A 154 17.39 0.63 2.65
N TYR A 155 18.46 0.83 3.42
CA TYR A 155 18.66 0.12 4.67
C TYR A 155 17.73 0.68 5.75
N ASN A 156 16.70 -0.09 6.11
CA ASN A 156 15.65 0.32 7.05
C ASN A 156 15.53 -0.66 8.24
N ALA A 157 16.64 -1.33 8.61
CA ALA A 157 16.60 -2.45 9.55
C ALA A 157 16.04 -2.08 10.94
N SER A 158 16.32 -0.88 11.45
CA SER A 158 15.78 -0.43 12.73
C SER A 158 14.25 -0.29 12.71
N LEU A 159 13.71 0.24 11.60
CA LEU A 159 12.26 0.38 11.38
C LEU A 159 11.61 -0.99 11.19
N ASP A 160 12.25 -1.88 10.44
CA ASP A 160 11.79 -3.25 10.22
C ASP A 160 11.67 -4.04 11.53
N VAL A 161 12.66 -3.91 12.44
CA VAL A 161 12.64 -4.60 13.73
C VAL A 161 11.45 -4.17 14.57
N GLN A 162 11.13 -2.87 14.59
CA GLN A 162 9.98 -2.35 15.34
C GLN A 162 8.67 -2.81 14.73
N PHE A 163 8.54 -2.73 13.41
CA PHE A 163 7.34 -3.14 12.71
C PHE A 163 7.08 -4.63 12.84
N LYS A 164 8.10 -5.48 12.60
CA LYS A 164 8.01 -6.94 12.72
C LYS A 164 7.51 -7.41 14.09
N ARG A 165 7.78 -6.67 15.17
CA ARG A 165 7.32 -7.03 16.53
C ARG A 165 5.82 -6.78 16.76
N LYS A 166 5.15 -6.07 15.85
CA LYS A 166 3.76 -5.64 16.00
C LYS A 166 2.78 -6.36 15.07
N VAL A 167 3.26 -7.01 14.01
CA VAL A 167 2.44 -7.70 13.01
C VAL A 167 2.67 -9.20 13.00
N ASP A 168 1.65 -9.94 12.59
CA ASP A 168 1.79 -11.36 12.29
C ASP A 168 2.48 -11.58 10.93
N THR A 169 3.18 -12.71 10.85
CA THR A 169 3.72 -13.26 9.60
C THR A 169 3.14 -14.65 9.42
N VAL A 170 2.07 -14.76 8.62
CA VAL A 170 1.27 -15.99 8.54
C VAL A 170 1.77 -16.92 7.42
N LEU A 171 1.76 -16.45 6.17
CA LEU A 171 2.20 -17.28 5.04
C LEU A 171 3.73 -17.39 4.92
N PHE A 172 4.43 -16.28 5.13
CA PHE A 172 5.89 -16.23 5.02
C PHE A 172 6.48 -15.40 6.14
N SER A 173 7.74 -15.66 6.48
CA SER A 173 8.49 -14.80 7.41
C SER A 173 8.54 -13.35 6.91
N PHE A 174 8.64 -12.39 7.84
CA PHE A 174 8.69 -10.96 7.52
C PHE A 174 9.69 -10.62 6.39
N GLY A 175 10.88 -11.20 6.44
CA GLY A 175 11.92 -10.96 5.43
C GLY A 175 11.52 -11.45 4.03
N VAL A 176 10.87 -12.61 3.95
CA VAL A 176 10.38 -13.17 2.68
C VAL A 176 9.20 -12.36 2.15
N SER A 177 8.22 -12.03 3.00
CA SER A 177 7.07 -11.20 2.61
C SER A 177 7.51 -9.85 2.08
N LYS A 178 8.42 -9.16 2.79
CA LYS A 178 9.01 -7.90 2.35
C LYS A 178 9.80 -8.05 1.05
N PHE A 179 10.53 -9.15 0.85
CA PHE A 179 11.25 -9.42 -0.39
C PHE A 179 10.29 -9.59 -1.58
N ILE A 180 9.17 -10.29 -1.39
CA ILE A 180 8.12 -10.44 -2.40
C ILE A 180 7.53 -9.06 -2.74
N PHE A 181 7.10 -8.29 -1.73
CA PHE A 181 6.55 -6.94 -1.94
C PHE A 181 7.55 -6.03 -2.69
N LYS A 182 8.81 -6.03 -2.26
CA LYS A 182 9.89 -5.29 -2.92
C LYS A 182 10.05 -5.66 -4.40
N SER A 183 9.83 -6.92 -4.75
CA SER A 183 9.88 -7.40 -6.13
C SER A 183 8.69 -6.88 -6.95
N ILE A 184 7.49 -6.82 -6.35
CA ILE A 184 6.28 -6.23 -6.96
C ILE A 184 6.49 -4.74 -7.25
N VAL A 185 7.00 -3.97 -6.28
CA VAL A 185 7.29 -2.53 -6.45
C VAL A 185 8.25 -2.30 -7.62
N LYS A 186 9.34 -3.08 -7.68
CA LYS A 186 10.31 -3.01 -8.79
C LYS A 186 9.68 -3.35 -10.14
N ALA A 187 8.81 -4.36 -10.19
CA ALA A 187 8.12 -4.73 -11.42
C ALA A 187 7.17 -3.62 -11.89
N SER A 188 6.42 -2.98 -11.00
CA SER A 188 5.56 -1.83 -11.33
C SER A 188 6.37 -0.68 -11.95
N ALA A 189 7.50 -0.33 -11.32
CA ALA A 189 8.41 0.72 -11.82
C ALA A 189 9.02 0.37 -13.19
N PHE A 190 9.46 -0.88 -13.39
CA PHE A 190 10.03 -1.33 -14.67
C PHE A 190 8.98 -1.37 -15.79
N SER A 191 7.73 -1.75 -15.47
CA SER A 191 6.64 -1.85 -16.45
C SER A 191 6.26 -0.50 -17.07
N SER A 192 6.54 0.61 -16.34
CA SER A 192 6.26 1.98 -16.78
C SER A 192 7.14 2.43 -17.96
N GLY A 193 8.16 1.65 -18.33
CA GLY A 193 9.00 1.90 -19.51
C GLY A 193 8.72 0.98 -20.72
N LYS A 194 8.05 -0.17 -20.56
CA LYS A 194 7.86 -1.17 -21.63
C LYS A 194 6.53 -1.96 -21.57
N ARG A 195 5.63 -1.63 -22.51
CA ARG A 195 4.69 -2.43 -23.34
C ARG A 195 3.84 -3.62 -22.84
N GLY A 196 3.88 -4.06 -21.58
CA GLY A 196 3.07 -5.22 -21.14
C GLY A 196 1.79 -4.84 -20.39
N PHE A 197 1.90 -4.76 -19.06
CA PHE A 197 0.77 -4.69 -18.13
C PHE A 197 0.02 -3.35 -18.15
N GLN A 198 0.74 -2.23 -18.15
CA GLN A 198 0.12 -0.90 -18.23
C GLN A 198 -0.70 -0.72 -19.52
N LYS A 199 -0.26 -1.29 -20.64
CA LYS A 199 -1.03 -1.24 -21.90
C LYS A 199 -2.32 -2.06 -21.84
N VAL A 200 -2.31 -3.18 -21.10
CA VAL A 200 -3.52 -3.99 -20.87
C VAL A 200 -4.49 -3.22 -19.98
N LEU A 201 -4.01 -2.61 -18.90
CA LEU A 201 -4.84 -1.80 -18.01
C LEU A 201 -5.45 -0.59 -18.73
N LEU A 202 -4.68 0.10 -19.57
CA LEU A 202 -5.14 1.25 -20.35
C LEU A 202 -5.88 0.88 -21.65
N ASN A 203 -6.16 -0.39 -21.87
CA ASN A 203 -6.87 -0.82 -23.07
C ASN A 203 -8.34 -0.37 -23.00
N LYS A 204 -8.81 0.33 -24.04
CA LYS A 204 -10.18 0.87 -24.13
C LYS A 204 -11.26 -0.16 -23.85
N LYS A 205 -11.10 -1.41 -24.33
CA LYS A 205 -12.09 -2.47 -24.09
C LYS A 205 -12.25 -2.79 -22.60
N PHE A 206 -11.14 -2.81 -21.85
CA PHE A 206 -11.19 -3.05 -20.41
C PHE A 206 -11.79 -1.86 -19.65
N ILE A 207 -11.41 -0.62 -20.03
CA ILE A 207 -11.98 0.61 -19.49
C ILE A 207 -13.50 0.65 -19.67
N GLU A 208 -13.99 0.30 -20.86
CA GLU A 208 -15.42 0.21 -21.18
C GLU A 208 -16.10 -0.93 -20.40
N THR A 209 -15.51 -2.14 -20.38
CA THR A 209 -16.05 -3.32 -19.68
C THR A 209 -16.26 -3.06 -18.19
N PHE A 210 -15.30 -2.39 -17.54
CA PHE A 210 -15.40 -2.04 -16.13
C PHE A 210 -16.14 -0.72 -15.89
N SER A 211 -16.57 -0.02 -16.94
CA SER A 211 -17.24 1.29 -16.87
C SER A 211 -16.47 2.23 -15.93
N VAL A 212 -15.19 2.44 -16.24
CA VAL A 212 -14.30 3.26 -15.42
C VAL A 212 -14.66 4.73 -15.56
N ASP A 213 -14.87 5.39 -14.42
CA ASP A 213 -14.94 6.84 -14.31
C ASP A 213 -13.61 7.38 -13.73
N PHE A 214 -12.82 8.04 -14.57
CA PHE A 214 -11.55 8.63 -14.15
C PHE A 214 -11.73 9.80 -13.17
N SER A 215 -12.88 10.50 -13.22
CA SER A 215 -13.19 11.55 -12.25
C SER A 215 -13.37 10.94 -10.86
N GLN A 216 -14.12 9.84 -10.78
CA GLN A 216 -14.34 9.12 -9.53
C GLN A 216 -13.02 8.63 -8.91
N ILE A 217 -12.10 8.08 -9.71
CA ILE A 217 -10.76 7.68 -9.24
C ILE A 217 -10.02 8.88 -8.63
N LYS A 218 -10.05 10.04 -9.31
CA LYS A 218 -9.41 11.26 -8.82
C LYS A 218 -10.03 11.74 -7.51
N ASP A 219 -11.35 11.65 -7.38
CA ASP A 219 -12.07 12.02 -6.16
C ASP A 219 -11.69 11.12 -4.98
N TYR A 220 -11.53 9.81 -5.20
CA TYR A 220 -11.05 8.91 -4.14
C TYR A 220 -9.60 9.16 -3.74
N ILE A 221 -8.72 9.50 -4.69
CA ILE A 221 -7.32 9.87 -4.38
C ILE A 221 -7.29 11.19 -3.58
N GLU A 222 -8.10 12.17 -3.96
CA GLU A 222 -8.21 13.43 -3.22
C GLU A 222 -8.80 13.22 -1.82
N LEU A 223 -9.76 12.31 -1.69
CA LEU A 223 -10.31 11.91 -0.39
C LEU A 223 -9.26 11.19 0.47
N SER A 224 -8.46 10.32 -0.13
CA SER A 224 -7.34 9.62 0.53
C SER A 224 -6.33 10.62 1.10
N LYS A 225 -6.03 11.70 0.36
CA LYS A 225 -5.21 12.82 0.84
C LYS A 225 -5.86 13.55 2.02
N LYS A 226 -7.16 13.89 1.92
CA LYS A 226 -7.89 14.56 3.01
C LYS A 226 -7.92 13.72 4.29
N PHE A 227 -8.15 12.41 4.15
CA PHE A 227 -8.13 11.47 5.27
C PHE A 227 -6.75 11.37 5.90
N SER A 228 -5.70 11.31 5.08
CA SER A 228 -4.32 11.32 5.56
C SER A 228 -4.03 12.59 6.37
N ILE A 229 -4.35 13.77 5.84
CA ILE A 229 -4.17 15.04 6.57
C ILE A 229 -4.94 15.05 7.90
N ASP A 230 -6.20 14.58 7.91
CA ASP A 230 -7.03 14.55 9.12
C ASP A 230 -6.44 13.63 10.19
N VAL A 231 -6.03 12.41 9.82
CA VAL A 231 -5.39 11.44 10.73
C VAL A 231 -4.04 11.96 11.22
N LEU A 232 -3.20 12.51 10.34
CA LEU A 232 -1.89 13.03 10.74
C LEU A 232 -2.01 14.22 11.70
N THR A 233 -3.07 15.03 11.60
CA THR A 233 -3.26 16.22 12.43
C THR A 233 -3.99 15.91 13.74
N LYS A 234 -4.96 14.99 13.72
CA LYS A 234 -5.82 14.69 14.88
C LYS A 234 -5.50 13.37 15.57
N GLU A 235 -4.64 12.54 14.96
CA GLU A 235 -4.25 11.23 15.43
C GLU A 235 -5.47 10.37 15.83
N GLU A 236 -5.47 9.81 17.06
CA GLU A 236 -6.56 8.97 17.57
C GLU A 236 -7.92 9.69 17.65
N LEU A 237 -7.95 11.03 17.62
CA LEU A 237 -9.18 11.83 17.64
C LEU A 237 -9.82 11.98 16.25
N SER A 238 -9.14 11.59 15.17
CA SER A 238 -9.70 11.63 13.82
C SER A 238 -10.91 10.69 13.70
N LEU A 239 -11.98 11.14 13.05
CA LEU A 239 -13.13 10.26 12.78
C LEU A 239 -12.82 9.17 11.75
N VAL A 240 -11.77 9.35 10.94
CA VAL A 240 -11.32 8.39 9.93
C VAL A 240 -10.90 7.06 10.58
N VAL A 241 -10.36 7.08 11.81
CA VAL A 241 -9.92 5.86 12.52
C VAL A 241 -11.08 4.89 12.83
N LYS A 242 -12.33 5.35 12.71
CA LYS A 242 -13.53 4.52 12.85
C LYS A 242 -13.85 3.73 11.58
N ILE A 243 -13.22 4.07 10.46
CA ILE A 243 -13.35 3.39 9.17
C ILE A 243 -12.29 2.29 9.11
N SER A 244 -12.69 1.07 8.77
CA SER A 244 -11.74 -0.03 8.60
C SER A 244 -10.80 0.23 7.42
N ALA A 245 -9.49 0.10 7.66
CA ALA A 245 -8.48 0.00 6.61
C ALA A 245 -8.20 -1.47 6.23
N ILE A 246 -8.90 -2.42 6.85
CA ILE A 246 -8.82 -3.84 6.49
C ILE A 246 -9.83 -4.09 5.37
N SER A 247 -9.37 -4.70 4.28
CA SER A 247 -10.21 -5.29 3.25
C SER A 247 -10.90 -6.55 3.79
N GLU A 248 -12.20 -6.47 4.06
CA GLU A 248 -13.02 -7.63 4.46
C GLU A 248 -13.40 -8.48 3.23
#